data_AF-A0A838NF04-F1
#
_entry.id   AF-A0A838NF04-F1
#
_cell.length_a   1.000
_cell.length_b   1.000
_cell.length_c   1.000
_cell.angle_alpha   90.00
_cell.angle_beta   90.00
_cell.angle_gamma   90.00
#
_symmetry.space_group_name_H-M   'P 1'
#
loop_
_entity.id
_entity.type
_entity.pdbx_description
1 polymer ?
#
loop_
_entity_poly.entity_id
_entity_poly.type
_entity_poly.pdbx_seq_one_letter_code
_entity_poly.pdbx_strand_id
1 'polypeptide(L)'
;MSHRLRCFIVGLTVAAPLLLSACSDSPTEVSQPRLEPVQVEASVALGCVPAPTAASLLTMINGLLPRSPLRTSLIALVNALPPRLQDRIKTAVRQLIFPIQDLVFRAFYAGRLSGGTSSATFDKVLRFSEALHCYVGLTPPTYPTATSGADVVVAVVFPNSPPTTVVVPSEHAAVTVPTGAAPTGGVTIVVRKLPDGPPGPLFTTLDQYPFFYEFTGTTVTGPVTFNLDVLAGICPRDNLAVIDANLRLAHNVGPFFGDAEVLPRPAGAVPGLDCTDLALGSAPNTGSGLGDFAWGGWRWMNRTLAPLGGALLPQPLHAATLALATTGVGGTTKKFSPFGIVDISSNPANLGFNPVAGPFGSLAAVPGGSVTAPSVVLTSQKGDRIPNWPVTFSVASGAGTINGGTVPVTVVSGPDGLASLTSWSLGAAGINTVTATPAPVAQNPAEPASSDPYRPAGQFAPTSLTFAATAAGEIDYLTAGYRYLISNTDRVFPVGVVNFDDPGYQDTGWLTGNAAFG
;
A
#
# COMPACT_ATOMS: atom_id res chain seq x y z
N MET A 1 2.51 -79.54 -19.75
CA MET A 1 2.13 -80.70 -18.93
C MET A 1 1.00 -80.28 -18.00
N SER A 2 -0.12 -81.02 -18.04
CA SER A 2 -1.26 -81.20 -17.08
C SER A 2 -1.53 -80.14 -15.99
N HIS A 3 -2.75 -79.81 -15.53
CA HIS A 3 -4.13 -80.26 -15.75
C HIS A 3 -5.07 -79.30 -14.97
N ARG A 4 -6.12 -78.80 -15.63
CA ARG A 4 -7.53 -78.60 -15.21
C ARG A 4 -7.95 -78.75 -13.71
N LEU A 5 -8.78 -77.79 -13.23
CA LEU A 5 -10.07 -77.99 -12.50
C LEU A 5 -10.85 -76.64 -12.44
N ARG A 6 -11.87 -76.36 -13.28
CA ARG A 6 -13.36 -76.49 -13.13
C ARG A 6 -13.94 -75.86 -11.85
N CYS A 7 -14.66 -74.73 -11.92
CA CYS A 7 -16.09 -74.50 -12.30
C CYS A 7 -17.14 -74.94 -11.27
N PHE A 8 -17.91 -73.97 -10.74
CA PHE A 8 -19.35 -74.12 -10.50
C PHE A 8 -20.08 -72.80 -10.75
N ILE A 9 -21.16 -72.88 -11.53
CA ILE A 9 -22.10 -71.82 -11.96
C ILE A 9 -23.48 -72.26 -11.44
N VAL A 10 -24.26 -71.33 -10.88
CA VAL A 10 -25.74 -71.25 -10.94
C VAL A 10 -26.04 -69.73 -10.82
N GLY A 11 -26.61 -68.98 -11.79
CA GLY A 11 -27.91 -69.12 -12.45
C GLY A 11 -29.03 -68.76 -11.44
N LEU A 12 -30.03 -67.90 -11.64
CA LEU A 12 -30.69 -67.36 -12.82
C LEU A 12 -31.87 -66.45 -12.30
N THR A 13 -32.18 -65.32 -12.97
CA THR A 13 -33.53 -64.70 -13.25
C THR A 13 -34.54 -64.37 -12.13
N VAL A 14 -35.55 -63.49 -12.24
CA VAL A 14 -35.99 -62.29 -13.02
C VAL A 14 -37.41 -61.97 -12.49
N ALA A 15 -37.82 -60.71 -12.57
CA ALA A 15 -39.20 -60.19 -12.62
C ALA A 15 -40.03 -59.98 -11.32
N ALA A 16 -40.50 -58.71 -11.20
CA ALA A 16 -41.69 -58.22 -10.51
C ALA A 16 -42.99 -58.77 -11.15
N PRO A 17 -44.25 -58.37 -10.81
CA PRO A 17 -44.76 -57.44 -9.77
C PRO A 17 -45.99 -57.97 -8.99
N LEU A 18 -46.50 -57.24 -7.97
CA LEU A 18 -47.93 -56.85 -7.82
C LEU A 18 -48.28 -56.25 -6.46
N LEU A 19 -49.19 -55.28 -6.56
CA LEU A 19 -49.93 -54.49 -5.59
C LEU A 19 -50.56 -55.27 -4.43
N LEU A 20 -50.58 -54.65 -3.24
CA LEU A 20 -51.72 -54.73 -2.31
C LEU A 20 -51.88 -53.38 -1.59
N SER A 21 -53.11 -52.89 -1.64
CA SER A 21 -53.67 -51.70 -1.01
C SER A 21 -53.78 -51.84 0.50
N ALA A 22 -53.51 -50.76 1.24
CA ALA A 22 -54.11 -50.53 2.55
C ALA A 22 -54.38 -49.04 2.75
N CYS A 23 -55.65 -48.73 3.01
CA CYS A 23 -56.17 -47.42 3.38
C CYS A 23 -55.58 -46.95 4.71
N SER A 24 -55.27 -45.66 4.84
CA SER A 24 -55.22 -45.00 6.14
C SER A 24 -55.46 -43.50 5.98
N ASP A 25 -56.29 -42.98 6.85
CA ASP A 25 -57.02 -41.71 6.79
C ASP A 25 -56.16 -40.45 6.82
N SER A 26 -56.66 -39.43 6.12
CA SER A 26 -56.14 -38.06 6.06
C SER A 26 -56.34 -37.30 7.39
N PRO A 27 -55.28 -36.69 7.97
CA PRO A 27 -55.43 -35.52 8.79
C PRO A 27 -55.37 -34.25 7.92
N THR A 28 -56.24 -33.33 8.26
CA THR A 28 -56.52 -32.05 7.60
C THR A 28 -55.26 -31.22 7.38
N GLU A 29 -54.95 -30.93 6.12
CA GLU A 29 -53.86 -30.04 5.69
C GLU A 29 -54.22 -28.60 6.07
N VAL A 30 -53.56 -28.08 7.11
CA VAL A 30 -53.55 -26.64 7.39
C VAL A 30 -52.72 -25.98 6.30
N SER A 31 -53.38 -25.20 5.45
CA SER A 31 -52.78 -24.40 4.39
C SER A 31 -51.65 -23.52 4.95
N GLN A 32 -50.40 -23.97 4.81
CA GLN A 32 -49.24 -23.13 5.06
C GLN A 32 -49.14 -22.10 3.95
N PRO A 33 -48.87 -20.81 4.27
CA PRO A 33 -48.67 -19.80 3.25
C PRO A 33 -47.53 -20.26 2.34
N ARG A 34 -47.84 -20.38 1.06
CA ARG A 34 -46.87 -20.59 -0.02
C ARG A 34 -45.83 -19.47 0.07
N LEU A 35 -44.68 -19.76 0.67
CA LEU A 35 -43.52 -18.90 0.58
C LEU A 35 -43.15 -18.85 -0.91
N GLU A 36 -43.43 -17.71 -1.55
CA GLU A 36 -42.85 -17.42 -2.85
C GLU A 36 -41.33 -17.59 -2.73
N PRO A 37 -40.67 -18.22 -3.72
CA PRO A 37 -39.21 -18.27 -3.72
C PRO A 37 -38.72 -16.82 -3.74
N VAL A 38 -38.16 -16.38 -2.61
CA VAL A 38 -37.41 -15.12 -2.55
C VAL A 38 -36.37 -15.21 -3.66
N GLN A 39 -36.58 -14.46 -4.73
CA GLN A 39 -35.55 -14.20 -5.73
C GLN A 39 -34.48 -13.42 -4.98
N VAL A 40 -33.53 -14.13 -4.38
CA VAL A 40 -32.29 -13.51 -3.92
C VAL A 40 -31.61 -13.08 -5.20
N GLU A 41 -31.84 -11.84 -5.61
CA GLU A 41 -31.05 -11.20 -6.65
C GLU A 41 -29.61 -11.34 -6.21
N ALA A 42 -28.88 -12.25 -6.86
CA ALA A 42 -27.47 -12.44 -6.61
C ALA A 42 -26.83 -11.08 -6.80
N SER A 43 -26.39 -10.48 -5.69
CA SER A 43 -25.78 -9.16 -5.69
C SER A 43 -24.65 -9.18 -6.70
N VAL A 44 -24.84 -8.47 -7.81
CA VAL A 44 -23.82 -8.32 -8.84
C VAL A 44 -22.65 -7.65 -8.16
N ALA A 45 -21.45 -8.23 -8.29
CA ALA A 45 -20.23 -7.60 -7.77
C ALA A 45 -20.21 -6.14 -8.26
N LEU A 46 -20.14 -5.18 -7.32
CA LEU A 46 -20.08 -3.75 -7.61
C LEU A 46 -19.00 -3.52 -8.67
N GLY A 47 -19.39 -3.10 -9.88
CA GLY A 47 -18.47 -2.84 -11.00
C GLY A 47 -18.73 -3.62 -12.29
N CYS A 48 -19.49 -4.72 -12.26
CA CYS A 48 -19.74 -5.55 -13.46
C CYS A 48 -21.07 -5.21 -14.16
N VAL A 49 -21.35 -3.94 -14.46
CA VAL A 49 -22.62 -3.50 -15.08
C VAL A 49 -22.38 -2.76 -16.40
N PRO A 50 -22.95 -3.22 -17.53
CA PRO A 50 -23.69 -4.48 -17.71
C PRO A 50 -22.74 -5.69 -17.65
N ALA A 51 -23.21 -6.79 -17.09
CA ALA A 51 -22.39 -7.99 -17.00
C ALA A 51 -22.18 -8.60 -18.40
N PRO A 52 -20.96 -9.07 -18.70
CA PRO A 52 -20.66 -9.68 -19.98
C PRO A 52 -21.51 -10.94 -20.22
N THR A 53 -21.88 -11.15 -21.48
CA THR A 53 -22.54 -12.37 -21.94
C THR A 53 -21.52 -13.34 -22.56
N ALA A 54 -21.90 -14.60 -22.73
CA ALA A 54 -21.06 -15.55 -23.47
C ALA A 54 -20.74 -15.04 -24.89
N ALA A 55 -21.73 -14.42 -25.56
CA ALA A 55 -21.55 -13.81 -26.88
C ALA A 55 -20.53 -12.66 -26.88
N SER A 56 -20.51 -11.81 -25.84
CA SER A 56 -19.50 -10.75 -25.75
C SER A 56 -18.09 -11.31 -25.51
N LEU A 57 -17.95 -12.37 -24.69
CA LEU A 57 -16.67 -13.04 -24.49
C LEU A 57 -16.15 -13.67 -25.79
N LEU A 58 -17.00 -14.35 -26.55
CA LEU A 58 -16.65 -14.91 -27.86
C LEU A 58 -16.22 -13.81 -28.85
N THR A 59 -16.88 -12.64 -28.81
CA THR A 59 -16.50 -11.48 -29.63
C THR A 59 -15.09 -10.98 -29.27
N MET A 60 -14.78 -10.88 -27.97
CA MET A 60 -13.44 -10.51 -27.50
C MET A 60 -12.38 -11.54 -27.95
N ILE A 61 -12.66 -12.84 -27.82
CA ILE A 61 -11.77 -13.93 -28.28
C ILE A 61 -11.48 -13.79 -29.79
N ASN A 62 -12.52 -13.53 -30.59
CA ASN A 62 -12.38 -13.37 -32.02
C ASN A 62 -11.54 -12.15 -32.41
N GLY A 63 -11.56 -11.09 -31.61
CA GLY A 63 -10.72 -9.91 -31.79
C GLY A 63 -9.28 -10.09 -31.29
N LEU A 64 -9.07 -10.91 -30.26
CA LEU A 64 -7.76 -11.20 -29.66
C LEU A 64 -6.94 -12.21 -30.45
N LEU A 65 -7.58 -13.21 -31.07
CA LEU A 65 -6.90 -14.36 -31.65
C LEU A 65 -7.17 -14.49 -33.17
N PRO A 66 -6.13 -14.72 -33.99
CA PRO A 66 -6.33 -15.10 -35.38
C PRO A 66 -7.00 -16.49 -35.45
N ARG A 67 -7.56 -16.84 -36.62
CA ARG A 67 -8.12 -18.18 -36.86
C ARG A 67 -7.01 -19.23 -36.66
N SER A 68 -7.06 -19.94 -35.54
CA SER A 68 -6.00 -20.85 -35.08
C SER A 68 -6.58 -21.93 -34.16
N PRO A 69 -5.87 -23.07 -33.96
CA PRO A 69 -6.28 -24.09 -32.99
C PRO A 69 -6.43 -23.54 -31.57
N LEU A 70 -5.61 -22.54 -31.22
CA LEU A 70 -5.67 -21.83 -29.94
C LEU A 70 -7.02 -21.11 -29.75
N ARG A 71 -7.49 -20.41 -30.79
CA ARG A 71 -8.82 -19.77 -30.79
C ARG A 71 -9.94 -20.79 -30.59
N THR A 72 -9.91 -21.90 -31.33
CA THR A 72 -10.91 -22.96 -31.20
C THR A 72 -10.94 -23.55 -29.78
N SER A 73 -9.76 -23.78 -29.19
CA SER A 73 -9.63 -24.29 -27.83
C SER A 73 -10.19 -23.31 -26.79
N LEU A 74 -9.89 -22.01 -26.94
CA LEU A 74 -10.39 -20.98 -26.03
C LEU A 74 -11.92 -20.80 -26.12
N ILE A 75 -12.48 -20.87 -27.34
CA ILE A 75 -13.94 -20.87 -27.56
C ILE A 75 -14.59 -22.07 -26.86
N ALA A 76 -14.00 -23.25 -26.99
CA ALA A 76 -14.52 -24.45 -26.33
C ALA A 76 -14.50 -24.31 -24.80
N LEU A 77 -13.42 -23.77 -24.22
CA LEU A 77 -13.31 -23.52 -22.79
C LEU A 77 -14.36 -22.51 -22.30
N VAL A 78 -14.57 -21.40 -23.02
CA VAL A 78 -15.58 -20.40 -22.65
C VAL A 78 -16.99 -20.95 -22.77
N ASN A 79 -17.29 -21.74 -23.80
CA ASN A 79 -18.60 -22.38 -23.94
C ASN A 79 -18.86 -23.45 -22.86
N ALA A 80 -17.80 -24.03 -22.29
CA ALA A 80 -17.90 -24.96 -21.16
C ALA A 80 -18.13 -24.24 -19.82
N LEU A 81 -17.96 -22.91 -19.76
CA LEU A 81 -18.31 -22.14 -18.56
C LEU A 81 -19.85 -22.07 -18.45
N PRO A 82 -20.44 -22.58 -17.37
CA PRO A 82 -21.89 -22.48 -17.20
C PRO A 82 -22.29 -21.02 -16.97
N PRO A 83 -23.33 -20.51 -17.65
CA PRO A 83 -23.82 -19.16 -17.43
C PRO A 83 -24.43 -19.07 -16.02
N ARG A 84 -23.82 -18.26 -15.14
CA ARG A 84 -24.34 -17.83 -13.82
C ARG A 84 -25.07 -18.93 -13.03
N LEU A 85 -24.33 -19.71 -12.24
CA LEU A 85 -24.91 -20.79 -11.45
C LEU A 85 -25.19 -20.45 -9.98
N GLN A 86 -26.27 -21.06 -9.50
CA GLN A 86 -26.74 -21.14 -8.12
C GLN A 86 -25.62 -21.52 -7.14
N ASP A 87 -25.76 -21.08 -5.88
CA ASP A 87 -24.74 -21.03 -4.83
C ASP A 87 -23.84 -22.26 -4.64
N ARG A 88 -24.31 -23.46 -5.00
CA ARG A 88 -23.62 -24.74 -4.69
C ARG A 88 -22.43 -25.09 -5.60
N ILE A 89 -22.31 -24.53 -6.80
CA ILE A 89 -21.23 -24.90 -7.77
C ILE A 89 -20.19 -23.76 -7.95
N LYS A 90 -20.35 -22.65 -7.21
CA LYS A 90 -19.60 -21.40 -7.40
C LYS A 90 -18.08 -21.59 -7.43
N THR A 91 -17.51 -22.37 -6.51
CA THR A 91 -16.04 -22.47 -6.39
C THR A 91 -15.38 -23.17 -7.56
N ALA A 92 -15.90 -24.32 -8.00
CA ALA A 92 -15.30 -25.08 -9.11
C ALA A 92 -15.36 -24.30 -10.43
N VAL A 93 -16.49 -23.63 -10.71
CA VAL A 93 -16.66 -22.82 -11.93
C VAL A 93 -15.76 -21.58 -11.90
N ARG A 94 -15.62 -20.94 -10.74
CA ARG A 94 -14.70 -19.80 -10.57
C ARG A 94 -13.25 -20.19 -10.82
N GLN A 95 -12.85 -21.44 -10.57
CA GLN A 95 -11.50 -21.92 -10.85
C GLN A 95 -11.23 -22.16 -12.34
N LEU A 96 -12.27 -22.37 -13.16
CA LEU A 96 -12.11 -22.61 -14.60
C LEU A 96 -11.63 -21.37 -15.38
N ILE A 97 -11.69 -20.16 -14.79
CA ILE A 97 -11.20 -18.96 -15.47
C ILE A 97 -9.67 -18.89 -15.52
N PHE A 98 -8.97 -19.46 -14.54
CA PHE A 98 -7.51 -19.33 -14.45
C PHE A 98 -6.81 -20.05 -15.61
N PRO A 99 -7.19 -21.28 -16.02
CA PRO A 99 -6.63 -21.91 -17.22
C PRO A 99 -6.87 -21.09 -18.50
N ILE A 100 -8.04 -20.45 -18.61
CA ILE A 100 -8.39 -19.57 -19.74
C ILE A 100 -7.47 -18.34 -19.75
N GLN A 101 -7.27 -17.72 -18.59
CA GLN A 101 -6.37 -16.57 -18.41
C GLN A 101 -4.92 -16.93 -18.69
N ASP A 102 -4.41 -18.01 -18.09
CA ASP A 102 -3.03 -18.51 -18.29
C ASP A 102 -2.75 -18.70 -19.79
N LEU A 103 -3.68 -19.35 -20.49
CA LEU A 103 -3.57 -19.59 -21.93
C LEU A 103 -3.48 -18.29 -22.74
N VAL A 104 -4.30 -17.29 -22.41
CA VAL A 104 -4.30 -16.00 -23.11
C VAL A 104 -3.05 -15.17 -22.77
N PHE A 105 -2.63 -15.12 -21.51
CA PHE A 105 -1.40 -14.40 -21.11
C PHE A 105 -0.16 -15.03 -21.74
N ARG A 106 -0.02 -16.37 -21.70
CA ARG A 106 1.08 -17.05 -22.39
C ARG A 106 1.07 -16.79 -23.89
N ALA A 107 -0.10 -16.77 -24.52
CA ALA A 107 -0.22 -16.45 -25.93
C ALA A 107 0.16 -14.99 -26.25
N PHE A 108 -0.18 -14.05 -25.36
CA PHE A 108 0.24 -12.65 -25.46
C PHE A 108 1.75 -12.53 -25.42
N TYR A 109 2.40 -13.05 -24.37
CA TYR A 109 3.86 -12.96 -24.22
C TYR A 109 4.63 -13.73 -25.30
N ALA A 110 4.03 -14.78 -25.87
CA ALA A 110 4.59 -15.48 -27.03
C ALA A 110 4.34 -14.77 -28.37
N GLY A 111 3.70 -13.59 -28.40
CA GLY A 111 3.39 -12.83 -29.61
C GLY A 111 2.37 -13.50 -30.54
N ARG A 112 1.54 -14.42 -30.01
CA ARG A 112 0.59 -15.24 -30.80
C ARG A 112 -0.79 -14.60 -30.97
N LEU A 113 -1.04 -13.46 -30.33
CA LEU A 113 -2.29 -12.72 -30.43
C LEU A 113 -2.31 -11.78 -31.63
N SER A 114 -3.51 -11.41 -32.07
CA SER A 114 -3.72 -10.37 -33.08
C SER A 114 -3.17 -9.03 -32.56
N GLY A 115 -2.13 -8.52 -33.22
CA GLY A 115 -1.40 -7.31 -32.79
C GLY A 115 -0.18 -7.57 -31.89
N GLY A 116 0.25 -8.84 -31.75
CA GLY A 116 1.50 -9.22 -31.08
C GLY A 116 1.52 -8.84 -29.60
N THR A 117 2.67 -8.32 -29.15
CA THR A 117 2.91 -7.86 -27.76
C THR A 117 2.67 -6.35 -27.57
N SER A 118 1.88 -5.71 -28.45
CA SER A 118 1.61 -4.27 -28.35
C SER A 118 0.79 -3.91 -27.10
N SER A 119 0.93 -2.68 -26.60
CA SER A 119 0.12 -2.17 -25.47
C SER A 119 -1.38 -2.23 -25.74
N ALA A 120 -1.79 -1.93 -26.98
CA ALA A 120 -3.19 -2.04 -27.40
C ALA A 120 -3.71 -3.49 -27.38
N THR A 121 -2.86 -4.48 -27.69
CA THR A 121 -3.23 -5.89 -27.54
C THR A 121 -3.26 -6.29 -26.06
N PHE A 122 -2.32 -5.78 -25.25
CA PHE A 122 -2.32 -6.02 -23.80
C PHE A 122 -3.61 -5.50 -23.13
N ASP A 123 -4.04 -4.27 -23.44
CA ASP A 123 -5.31 -3.71 -22.95
C ASP A 123 -6.52 -4.58 -23.29
N LYS A 124 -6.56 -5.15 -24.51
CA LYS A 124 -7.63 -6.08 -24.89
C LYS A 124 -7.59 -7.37 -24.07
N VAL A 125 -6.39 -7.87 -23.73
CA VAL A 125 -6.22 -9.05 -22.88
C VAL A 125 -6.70 -8.76 -21.45
N LEU A 126 -6.35 -7.61 -20.89
CA LEU A 126 -6.80 -7.20 -19.56
C LEU A 126 -8.33 -7.06 -19.51
N ARG A 127 -8.94 -6.38 -20.50
CA ARG A 127 -10.42 -6.27 -20.61
C ARG A 127 -11.09 -7.62 -20.75
N PHE A 128 -10.50 -8.55 -21.51
CA PHE A 128 -11.02 -9.91 -21.60
C PHE A 128 -10.94 -10.63 -20.25
N SER A 129 -9.85 -10.45 -19.50
CA SER A 129 -9.68 -11.01 -18.16
C SER A 129 -10.69 -10.44 -17.16
N GLU A 130 -10.94 -9.13 -17.17
CA GLU A 130 -11.99 -8.48 -16.37
C GLU A 130 -13.37 -9.03 -16.71
N ALA A 131 -13.67 -9.16 -18.01
CA ALA A 131 -14.92 -9.71 -18.47
C ALA A 131 -15.11 -11.17 -18.02
N LEU A 132 -14.05 -11.98 -18.00
CA LEU A 132 -14.10 -13.35 -17.47
C LEU A 132 -14.45 -13.37 -15.98
N HIS A 133 -13.82 -12.52 -15.16
CA HIS A 133 -14.14 -12.43 -13.73
C HIS A 133 -15.61 -12.02 -13.52
N CYS A 134 -16.05 -10.98 -14.23
CA CYS A 134 -17.44 -10.53 -14.16
C CYS A 134 -18.44 -11.60 -14.63
N TYR A 135 -18.10 -12.37 -15.66
CA TYR A 135 -18.94 -13.45 -16.18
C TYR A 135 -19.21 -14.54 -15.13
N VAL A 136 -18.20 -14.89 -14.32
CA VAL A 136 -18.32 -15.89 -13.24
C VAL A 136 -18.70 -15.31 -11.87
N GLY A 137 -19.09 -14.03 -11.83
CA GLY A 137 -19.49 -13.35 -10.59
C GLY A 137 -18.36 -13.21 -9.57
N LEU A 138 -17.15 -12.95 -10.06
CA LEU A 138 -16.00 -12.50 -9.26
C LEU A 138 -15.81 -10.99 -9.46
N THR A 139 -15.30 -10.33 -8.42
CA THR A 139 -14.80 -8.96 -8.56
C THR A 139 -13.54 -9.00 -9.41
N PRO A 140 -13.48 -8.30 -10.55
CA PRO A 140 -12.27 -8.24 -11.35
C PRO A 140 -11.17 -7.56 -10.53
N PRO A 141 -9.91 -8.04 -10.60
CA PRO A 141 -8.80 -7.31 -10.01
C PRO A 141 -8.63 -5.98 -10.76
N THR A 142 -8.19 -4.95 -10.06
CA THR A 142 -7.91 -3.64 -10.67
C THR A 142 -6.65 -3.75 -11.51
N TYR A 143 -6.82 -3.96 -12.81
CA TYR A 143 -5.70 -3.90 -13.74
C TYR A 143 -5.32 -2.45 -14.02
N PRO A 144 -4.01 -2.14 -14.11
CA PRO A 144 -3.59 -0.84 -14.63
C PRO A 144 -3.96 -0.75 -16.11
N THR A 145 -4.35 0.43 -16.58
CA THR A 145 -4.42 0.69 -18.03
C THR A 145 -3.00 0.68 -18.59
N ALA A 146 -2.80 0.02 -19.73
CA ALA A 146 -1.50 -0.05 -20.38
C ALA A 146 -1.19 1.29 -21.05
N THR A 147 -0.71 2.27 -20.28
CA THR A 147 -0.06 3.44 -20.87
C THR A 147 1.27 3.00 -21.49
N SER A 148 1.65 3.60 -22.61
CA SER A 148 2.94 3.31 -23.25
C SER A 148 4.07 3.61 -22.26
N GLY A 149 4.81 2.59 -21.83
CA GLY A 149 5.88 2.72 -20.83
C GLY A 149 5.52 2.24 -19.42
N ALA A 150 4.31 1.73 -19.19
CA ALA A 150 3.97 1.08 -17.93
C ALA A 150 4.74 -0.25 -17.80
N ASP A 151 5.57 -0.33 -16.77
CA ASP A 151 6.31 -1.55 -16.42
C ASP A 151 5.39 -2.48 -15.62
N VAL A 152 4.69 -3.37 -16.34
CA VAL A 152 3.64 -4.25 -15.81
C VAL A 152 3.74 -5.66 -16.38
N VAL A 153 3.48 -6.65 -15.53
CA VAL A 153 3.34 -8.06 -15.91
C VAL A 153 2.11 -8.66 -15.23
N VAL A 154 1.42 -9.55 -15.95
CA VAL A 154 0.32 -10.36 -15.41
C VAL A 154 0.59 -11.82 -15.71
N ALA A 155 0.51 -12.68 -14.70
CA ALA A 155 0.72 -14.11 -14.85
C ALA A 155 -0.29 -14.89 -14.00
N VAL A 156 -0.54 -16.13 -14.38
CA VAL A 156 -1.35 -17.07 -13.60
C VAL A 156 -0.45 -18.20 -13.13
N VAL A 157 -0.46 -18.48 -11.82
CA VAL A 157 0.32 -19.57 -11.23
C VAL A 157 -0.61 -20.55 -10.54
N PHE A 158 -0.40 -21.84 -10.76
CA PHE A 158 -1.19 -22.92 -10.16
C PHE A 158 -0.41 -23.63 -9.05
N PRO A 159 -1.09 -24.32 -8.11
CA PRO A 159 -0.42 -25.06 -7.03
C PRO A 159 0.61 -26.07 -7.54
N ASN A 160 0.31 -26.72 -8.66
CA ASN A 160 1.15 -27.74 -9.29
C ASN A 160 2.09 -27.18 -10.37
N SER A 161 2.14 -25.86 -10.54
CA SER A 161 3.13 -25.26 -11.45
C SER A 161 4.55 -25.58 -10.96
N PRO A 162 5.52 -25.79 -11.86
CA PRO A 162 6.93 -25.75 -11.49
C PRO A 162 7.28 -24.36 -10.90
N PRO A 163 8.42 -24.20 -10.21
CA PRO A 163 8.84 -22.90 -9.71
C PRO A 163 8.78 -21.85 -10.83
N THR A 164 7.95 -20.83 -10.65
CA THR A 164 7.60 -19.87 -11.70
C THR A 164 8.07 -18.49 -11.28
N THR A 165 8.88 -17.84 -12.13
CA THR A 165 9.32 -16.47 -11.91
C THR A 165 8.50 -15.54 -12.79
N VAL A 166 7.85 -14.56 -12.19
CA VAL A 166 7.07 -13.51 -12.85
C VAL A 166 7.92 -12.24 -12.81
N VAL A 167 8.33 -11.74 -13.97
CA VAL A 167 9.27 -10.62 -14.10
C VAL A 167 8.61 -9.52 -14.94
N VAL A 168 8.73 -8.26 -14.50
CA VAL A 168 8.26 -7.11 -15.28
C VAL A 168 9.13 -6.90 -16.53
N PRO A 169 8.64 -6.26 -17.61
CA PRO A 169 9.41 -6.07 -18.83
C PRO A 169 10.73 -5.32 -18.70
N SER A 170 10.87 -4.44 -17.71
CA SER A 170 12.13 -3.75 -17.38
C SER A 170 13.15 -4.64 -16.66
N GLU A 171 12.70 -5.78 -16.12
CA GLU A 171 13.48 -6.66 -15.24
C GLU A 171 13.87 -6.01 -13.90
N HIS A 172 13.24 -4.88 -13.55
CA HIS A 172 13.45 -4.16 -12.28
C HIS A 172 12.62 -4.69 -11.11
N ALA A 173 11.65 -5.58 -11.37
CA ALA A 173 10.86 -6.24 -10.33
C ALA A 173 10.51 -7.67 -10.73
N ALA A 174 10.56 -8.57 -9.75
CA ALA A 174 10.23 -9.97 -9.96
C ALA A 174 9.63 -10.61 -8.71
N VAL A 175 8.83 -11.65 -8.92
CA VAL A 175 8.44 -12.59 -7.86
C VAL A 175 8.61 -14.03 -8.32
N THR A 176 9.26 -14.85 -7.49
CA THR A 176 9.38 -16.29 -7.68
C THR A 176 8.40 -17.01 -6.77
N VAL A 177 7.51 -17.79 -7.38
CA VAL A 177 6.50 -18.59 -6.70
C VAL A 177 6.93 -20.07 -6.76
N PRO A 178 7.32 -20.69 -5.63
CA PRO A 178 7.71 -22.09 -5.62
C PRO A 178 6.49 -23.01 -5.84
N THR A 179 6.76 -24.25 -6.26
CA THR A 179 5.71 -25.27 -6.41
C THR A 179 4.98 -25.47 -5.07
N GLY A 180 3.65 -25.53 -5.12
CA GLY A 180 2.80 -25.66 -3.94
C GLY A 180 2.46 -24.36 -3.22
N ALA A 181 3.13 -23.23 -3.55
CA ALA A 181 2.88 -21.95 -2.88
C ALA A 181 1.52 -21.35 -3.24
N ALA A 182 1.11 -21.45 -4.50
CA ALA A 182 -0.17 -20.94 -4.95
C ALA A 182 -1.34 -21.75 -4.32
N PRO A 183 -2.42 -21.08 -3.88
CA PRO A 183 -3.59 -21.74 -3.31
C PRO A 183 -4.41 -22.48 -4.38
N THR A 184 -5.27 -23.39 -3.93
CA THR A 184 -6.12 -24.23 -4.79
C THR A 184 -6.93 -23.40 -5.79
N GLY A 185 -6.83 -23.74 -7.07
CA GLY A 185 -7.50 -23.02 -8.16
C GLY A 185 -6.59 -22.08 -8.93
N GLY A 186 -5.45 -21.70 -8.36
CA GLY A 186 -4.49 -20.77 -8.96
C GLY A 186 -4.66 -19.34 -8.48
N VAL A 187 -3.68 -18.52 -8.83
CA VAL A 187 -3.60 -17.10 -8.48
C VAL A 187 -3.21 -16.30 -9.71
N THR A 188 -3.95 -15.22 -9.96
CA THR A 188 -3.57 -14.20 -10.94
C THR A 188 -2.70 -13.17 -10.24
N ILE A 189 -1.44 -13.09 -10.64
CA ILE A 189 -0.43 -12.16 -10.13
C ILE A 189 -0.32 -10.98 -11.09
N VAL A 190 -0.40 -9.77 -10.57
CA VAL A 190 -0.09 -8.54 -11.31
C VAL A 190 1.02 -7.82 -10.57
N VAL A 191 2.11 -7.49 -11.27
CA VAL A 191 3.16 -6.62 -10.76
C VAL A 191 3.19 -5.39 -11.64
N ARG A 192 3.10 -4.19 -11.05
CA ARG A 192 3.16 -2.92 -11.79
C ARG A 192 4.01 -1.90 -11.06
N LYS A 193 4.73 -1.06 -11.80
CA LYS A 193 5.44 0.07 -11.22
C LYS A 193 4.47 1.12 -10.67
N LEU A 194 4.77 1.65 -9.50
CA LEU A 194 4.08 2.79 -8.86
C LEU A 194 4.84 4.10 -9.15
N PRO A 195 4.22 5.28 -8.97
CA PRO A 195 4.91 6.55 -9.09
C PRO A 195 6.11 6.65 -8.13
N ASP A 196 7.24 7.17 -8.61
CA ASP A 196 8.48 7.31 -7.83
C ASP A 196 8.50 8.54 -6.91
N GLY A 197 7.40 9.30 -6.85
CA GLY A 197 7.32 10.58 -6.12
C GLY A 197 7.07 10.40 -4.62
N PRO A 198 7.58 11.31 -3.76
CA PRO A 198 7.25 11.29 -2.35
C PRO A 198 5.78 11.70 -2.12
N PRO A 199 5.14 11.19 -1.06
CA PRO A 199 5.62 10.15 -0.15
C PRO A 199 5.64 8.77 -0.83
N GLY A 200 6.58 7.90 -0.44
CA GLY A 200 6.59 6.51 -0.89
C GLY A 200 5.32 5.76 -0.43
N PRO A 201 4.97 4.62 -1.07
CA PRO A 201 3.70 3.95 -0.83
C PRO A 201 3.64 3.17 0.48
N LEU A 202 4.76 3.00 1.18
CA LEU A 202 4.80 2.23 2.43
C LEU A 202 4.41 3.09 3.62
N PHE A 203 3.66 2.51 4.54
CA PHE A 203 3.19 3.20 5.73
C PHE A 203 4.20 3.06 6.88
N THR A 204 5.37 3.70 6.74
CA THR A 204 6.51 3.56 7.66
C THR A 204 7.24 4.87 7.90
N THR A 205 7.87 5.00 9.07
CA THR A 205 8.80 6.12 9.39
C THR A 205 10.16 5.95 8.72
N LEU A 206 10.44 4.77 8.15
CA LEU A 206 11.68 4.50 7.45
C LEU A 206 11.77 5.28 6.13
N ASP A 207 13.00 5.64 5.76
CA ASP A 207 13.32 6.25 4.47
C ASP A 207 13.04 5.23 3.36
N GLN A 208 12.29 5.68 2.35
CA GLN A 208 11.86 4.86 1.22
C GLN A 208 12.61 5.24 -0.04
N TYR A 209 13.05 4.24 -0.80
CA TYR A 209 13.84 4.41 -2.01
C TYR A 209 13.08 3.83 -3.23
N PRO A 210 12.89 4.62 -4.30
CA PRO A 210 12.36 4.08 -5.54
C PRO A 210 13.35 3.07 -6.16
N PHE A 211 12.88 2.11 -6.95
CA PHE A 211 11.51 2.02 -7.47
C PHE A 211 10.51 1.40 -6.50
N PHE A 212 9.24 1.76 -6.72
CA PHE A 212 8.11 1.19 -6.01
C PHE A 212 7.27 0.33 -6.96
N TYR A 213 6.78 -0.80 -6.47
CA TYR A 213 5.97 -1.71 -7.26
C TYR A 213 4.76 -2.18 -6.46
N GLU A 214 3.59 -2.17 -7.09
CA GLU A 214 2.42 -2.85 -6.57
C GLU A 214 2.48 -4.30 -7.03
N PHE A 215 2.53 -5.22 -6.07
CA PHE A 215 2.26 -6.62 -6.30
C PHE A 215 0.82 -6.85 -5.86
N THR A 216 0.03 -7.49 -6.71
CA THR A 216 -1.31 -7.96 -6.34
C THR A 216 -1.45 -9.41 -6.74
N GLY A 217 -2.18 -10.17 -5.93
CA GLY A 217 -2.49 -11.56 -6.22
C GLY A 217 -3.94 -11.80 -5.89
N THR A 218 -4.69 -12.36 -6.84
CA THR A 218 -6.13 -12.55 -6.71
C THR A 218 -6.48 -14.01 -6.93
N THR A 219 -7.30 -14.52 -6.02
CA THR A 219 -7.86 -15.87 -6.04
C THR A 219 -9.39 -15.80 -6.17
N VAL A 220 -10.07 -16.94 -6.25
CA VAL A 220 -11.54 -16.97 -6.25
C VAL A 220 -12.18 -16.43 -4.97
N THR A 221 -11.43 -16.36 -3.86
CA THR A 221 -11.91 -15.90 -2.55
C THR A 221 -11.48 -14.46 -2.22
N GLY A 222 -10.69 -13.81 -3.08
CA GLY A 222 -10.17 -12.47 -2.84
C GLY A 222 -8.63 -12.39 -2.90
N PRO A 223 -8.01 -11.43 -2.20
CA PRO A 223 -6.56 -11.27 -2.15
C PRO A 223 -5.85 -12.56 -1.73
N VAL A 224 -4.71 -12.83 -2.36
CA VAL A 224 -3.94 -14.06 -2.12
C VAL A 224 -3.27 -14.04 -0.75
N THR A 225 -3.27 -15.20 -0.10
CA THR A 225 -2.26 -15.57 0.89
C THR A 225 -1.63 -16.87 0.41
N PHE A 226 -0.33 -16.88 0.17
CA PHE A 226 0.39 -18.05 -0.33
C PHE A 226 0.55 -19.10 0.78
N ASN A 227 0.54 -20.38 0.40
CA ASN A 227 0.74 -21.50 1.32
C ASN A 227 2.20 -21.57 1.81
N LEU A 228 3.13 -21.20 0.93
CA LEU A 228 4.58 -21.13 1.17
C LEU A 228 5.05 -19.71 0.90
N ASP A 229 6.23 -19.36 1.42
CA ASP A 229 6.82 -18.06 1.13
C ASP A 229 7.19 -17.93 -0.35
N VAL A 230 6.86 -16.79 -0.93
CA VAL A 230 7.29 -16.38 -2.27
C VAL A 230 8.43 -15.38 -2.15
N LEU A 231 9.35 -15.41 -3.10
CA LEU A 231 10.51 -14.52 -3.13
C LEU A 231 10.23 -13.33 -4.03
N ALA A 232 10.02 -12.14 -3.46
CA ALA A 232 9.85 -10.90 -4.20
C ALA A 232 11.17 -10.12 -4.25
N GLY A 233 11.37 -9.29 -5.27
CA GLY A 233 12.49 -8.37 -5.32
C GLY A 233 12.32 -7.21 -6.29
N ILE A 234 13.06 -6.14 -6.01
CA ILE A 234 13.05 -4.87 -6.75
C ILE A 234 14.48 -4.36 -6.92
N CYS A 235 14.77 -3.75 -8.07
CA CYS A 235 16.01 -3.02 -8.32
C CYS A 235 15.97 -1.61 -7.71
N PRO A 236 17.04 -1.18 -7.00
CA PRO A 236 17.18 0.21 -6.58
C PRO A 236 17.42 1.12 -7.80
N ARG A 237 16.80 2.31 -7.83
CA ARG A 237 16.92 3.26 -8.95
C ARG A 237 18.33 3.83 -9.11
N ASP A 238 19.02 4.07 -7.99
CA ASP A 238 20.35 4.63 -7.99
C ASP A 238 21.39 3.54 -7.80
N ASN A 239 22.59 3.76 -8.36
CA ASN A 239 23.79 3.07 -7.92
C ASN A 239 24.08 3.56 -6.49
N LEU A 240 23.27 3.08 -5.55
CA LEU A 240 23.52 3.11 -4.12
C LEU A 240 24.81 2.29 -3.98
N ALA A 241 25.95 2.96 -4.24
CA ALA A 241 27.27 2.36 -4.49
C ALA A 241 27.78 1.53 -3.31
N VAL A 242 27.02 1.54 -2.22
CA VAL A 242 27.00 0.55 -1.17
C VAL A 242 25.52 0.17 -1.06
N ILE A 243 25.11 -1.00 -1.54
CA ILE A 243 23.85 -1.59 -1.06
C ILE A 243 24.07 -1.70 0.43
N ASP A 244 23.56 -0.73 1.19
CA ASP A 244 23.78 -0.71 2.61
C ASP A 244 23.32 -2.08 3.14
N ALA A 245 24.11 -2.67 4.04
CA ALA A 245 23.70 -3.85 4.77
C ALA A 245 22.35 -3.63 5.48
N ASN A 246 21.89 -2.38 5.57
CA ASN A 246 20.61 -1.91 6.11
C ASN A 246 19.45 -1.88 5.10
N LEU A 247 19.69 -1.84 3.78
CA LEU A 247 18.59 -1.82 2.81
C LEU A 247 17.82 -3.14 2.85
N ARG A 248 16.50 -3.03 2.94
CA ARG A 248 15.57 -4.16 2.97
C ARG A 248 14.38 -3.91 2.05
N LEU A 249 13.81 -5.01 1.56
CA LEU A 249 12.51 -4.95 0.92
C LEU A 249 11.44 -4.89 2.01
N ALA A 250 10.47 -4.00 1.87
CA ALA A 250 9.35 -3.89 2.79
C ALA A 250 8.03 -3.77 2.03
N HIS A 251 6.93 -4.09 2.71
CA HIS A 251 5.59 -4.13 2.13
C HIS A 251 4.53 -3.79 3.19
N ASN A 252 3.33 -3.38 2.77
CA ASN A 252 2.22 -3.02 3.66
C ASN A 252 1.40 -4.26 4.03
N VAL A 253 1.21 -4.50 5.32
CA VAL A 253 0.41 -5.60 5.89
C VAL A 253 -0.95 -5.15 6.43
N GLY A 254 -1.24 -3.85 6.35
CA GLY A 254 -2.47 -3.24 6.80
C GLY A 254 -2.62 -1.81 6.25
N PRO A 255 -3.78 -1.16 6.49
CA PRO A 255 -4.09 0.14 5.93
C PRO A 255 -3.57 1.31 6.78
N PHE A 256 -2.98 1.05 7.96
CA PHE A 256 -2.60 2.09 8.90
C PHE A 256 -1.10 2.36 8.89
N PHE A 257 -0.72 3.54 9.36
CA PHE A 257 0.69 3.87 9.55
C PHE A 257 1.34 2.96 10.58
N GLY A 258 2.51 2.43 10.24
CA GLY A 258 3.21 1.41 11.01
C GLY A 258 2.77 -0.02 10.67
N ASP A 259 1.86 -0.21 9.72
CA ASP A 259 1.58 -1.52 9.13
C ASP A 259 2.53 -1.84 7.97
N ALA A 260 3.77 -1.36 8.02
CA ALA A 260 4.82 -1.80 7.11
C ALA A 260 5.63 -2.92 7.76
N GLU A 261 5.87 -3.97 7.01
CA GLU A 261 6.68 -5.12 7.41
C GLU A 261 7.95 -5.17 6.56
N VAL A 262 9.09 -5.21 7.23
CA VAL A 262 10.40 -5.37 6.64
C VAL A 262 10.67 -6.86 6.47
N LEU A 263 10.96 -7.27 5.24
CA LEU A 263 11.12 -8.67 4.89
C LEU A 263 12.54 -9.17 5.18
N PRO A 264 12.67 -10.45 5.55
CA PRO A 264 13.96 -11.06 5.77
C PRO A 264 14.74 -11.12 4.44
N ARG A 265 16.05 -10.93 4.52
CA ARG A 265 16.92 -10.98 3.34
C ARG A 265 16.99 -12.42 2.82
N PRO A 266 16.73 -12.66 1.53
CA PRO A 266 16.83 -14.01 0.97
C PRO A 266 18.29 -14.49 0.96
N ALA A 267 18.47 -15.81 1.00
CA ALA A 267 19.80 -16.44 0.96
C ALA A 267 20.51 -16.29 -0.41
N GLY A 268 19.81 -15.84 -1.45
CA GLY A 268 20.35 -15.69 -2.80
C GLY A 268 19.69 -14.55 -3.57
N ALA A 269 20.21 -14.28 -4.77
CA ALA A 269 19.64 -13.29 -5.67
C ALA A 269 18.22 -13.68 -6.11
N VAL A 270 17.38 -12.67 -6.34
CA VAL A 270 16.03 -12.90 -6.86
C VAL A 270 16.13 -13.21 -8.36
N PRO A 271 15.65 -14.40 -8.80
CA PRO A 271 15.69 -14.77 -10.21
C PRO A 271 14.97 -13.75 -11.09
N GLY A 272 15.56 -13.47 -12.25
CA GLY A 272 14.96 -12.60 -13.27
C GLY A 272 15.12 -11.10 -13.03
N LEU A 273 15.73 -10.67 -11.92
CA LEU A 273 16.10 -9.26 -11.76
C LEU A 273 17.37 -8.92 -12.55
N ASP A 274 17.32 -7.85 -13.34
CA ASP A 274 18.47 -7.23 -13.98
C ASP A 274 18.48 -5.73 -13.64
N CYS A 275 19.42 -5.31 -12.80
CA CYS A 275 19.58 -3.91 -12.39
C CYS A 275 20.73 -3.21 -13.14
N THR A 276 21.29 -3.81 -14.20
CA THR A 276 22.50 -3.32 -14.86
C THR A 276 22.28 -2.03 -15.66
N ASP A 277 21.07 -1.80 -16.16
CA ASP A 277 20.71 -0.59 -16.88
C ASP A 277 20.54 0.65 -15.97
N LEU A 278 20.37 0.44 -14.67
CA LEU A 278 20.28 1.50 -13.66
C LEU A 278 21.66 1.94 -13.15
N ALA A 279 22.67 1.07 -13.22
CA ALA A 279 24.00 1.33 -12.69
C ALA A 279 24.78 2.42 -13.45
N LEU A 280 24.38 2.75 -14.70
CA LEU A 280 25.13 3.65 -15.60
C LEU A 280 24.66 5.13 -15.58
N GLY A 281 23.69 5.49 -14.73
CA GLY A 281 23.07 6.82 -14.73
C GLY A 281 23.82 7.95 -14.02
N SER A 282 25.01 7.72 -13.45
CA SER A 282 25.72 8.72 -12.61
C SER A 282 26.96 9.36 -13.24
N ALA A 283 27.20 9.19 -14.54
CA ALA A 283 28.13 10.06 -15.26
C ALA A 283 27.39 11.34 -15.70
N PRO A 284 27.80 12.56 -15.26
CA PRO A 284 27.20 13.79 -15.75
C PRO A 284 27.50 13.93 -17.25
N ASN A 285 26.51 13.63 -18.10
CA ASN A 285 26.63 13.77 -19.56
C ASN A 285 26.59 15.26 -19.94
N THR A 286 27.77 15.89 -19.99
CA THR A 286 28.03 16.98 -20.93
C THR A 286 28.26 16.37 -22.32
N GLY A 287 27.27 16.44 -23.22
CA GLY A 287 27.49 16.23 -24.65
C GLY A 287 26.51 15.27 -25.30
N SER A 288 25.54 15.86 -26.02
CA SER A 288 24.73 15.21 -27.04
C SER A 288 25.60 14.51 -28.09
N GLY A 289 25.43 13.20 -28.29
CA GLY A 289 26.11 12.50 -29.38
C GLY A 289 25.60 11.09 -29.59
N LEU A 290 24.61 10.93 -30.49
CA LEU A 290 24.31 9.82 -31.43
C LEU A 290 24.47 8.33 -31.00
N GLY A 291 24.86 8.00 -29.78
CA GLY A 291 25.06 6.63 -29.28
C GLY A 291 23.79 5.96 -28.73
N ASP A 292 22.77 6.74 -28.35
CA ASP A 292 21.51 6.21 -27.80
C ASP A 292 20.64 5.48 -28.85
N PHE A 293 20.85 5.73 -30.13
CA PHE A 293 20.13 5.02 -31.20
C PHE A 293 20.74 3.66 -31.56
N ALA A 294 22.01 3.41 -31.21
CA ALA A 294 22.67 2.15 -31.56
C ALA A 294 22.36 1.03 -30.55
N TRP A 295 22.17 1.33 -29.27
CA TRP A 295 21.97 0.33 -28.21
C TRP A 295 20.52 -0.17 -28.07
N GLY A 296 19.52 0.64 -28.43
CA GLY A 296 18.12 0.20 -28.47
C GLY A 296 17.83 -0.90 -29.52
N GLY A 297 18.57 -0.89 -30.63
CA GLY A 297 18.44 -1.90 -31.70
C GLY A 297 18.97 -3.28 -31.33
N TRP A 298 20.09 -3.33 -30.58
CA TRP A 298 20.72 -4.60 -30.17
C TRP A 298 19.89 -5.36 -29.12
N ARG A 299 19.21 -4.66 -28.21
CA ARG A 299 18.30 -5.30 -27.22
C ARG A 299 17.04 -5.89 -27.88
N TRP A 300 16.51 -5.26 -28.92
CA TRP A 300 15.39 -5.82 -29.70
C TRP A 300 15.80 -7.06 -30.50
N MET A 301 17.02 -7.11 -31.03
CA MET A 301 17.55 -8.28 -31.74
C MET A 301 17.79 -9.49 -30.83
N ASN A 302 18.31 -9.30 -29.61
CA ASN A 302 18.44 -10.39 -28.64
C ASN A 302 17.08 -10.92 -28.14
N ARG A 303 16.06 -10.06 -28.03
CA ARG A 303 14.69 -10.47 -27.67
C ARG A 303 13.94 -11.22 -28.78
N THR A 304 14.31 -11.05 -30.04
CA THR A 304 13.64 -11.70 -31.19
C THR A 304 14.27 -13.04 -31.61
N LEU A 305 15.52 -13.32 -31.21
CA LEU A 305 16.22 -14.56 -31.55
C LEU A 305 16.38 -15.56 -30.39
N ALA A 306 16.02 -15.18 -29.16
CA ALA A 306 16.06 -16.07 -28.00
C ALA A 306 15.10 -17.30 -28.02
N PRO A 307 13.97 -17.36 -28.76
CA PRO A 307 13.09 -18.53 -28.67
C PRO A 307 13.49 -19.69 -29.60
N LEU A 308 14.66 -19.66 -30.25
CA LEU A 308 15.15 -20.77 -31.09
C LEU A 308 16.32 -21.58 -30.49
N GLY A 309 16.80 -21.25 -29.29
CA GLY A 309 17.94 -21.92 -28.64
C GLY A 309 17.60 -22.94 -27.54
N GLY A 310 16.32 -23.24 -27.30
CA GLY A 310 15.86 -23.95 -26.09
C GLY A 310 15.80 -25.48 -26.14
N ALA A 311 16.63 -26.16 -26.96
CA ALA A 311 16.57 -27.63 -27.04
C ALA A 311 17.89 -28.39 -26.88
N LEU A 312 19.08 -27.77 -26.98
CA LEU A 312 20.33 -28.56 -27.07
C LEU A 312 21.61 -27.90 -26.50
N LEU A 313 21.56 -27.07 -25.46
CA LEU A 313 22.81 -26.65 -24.78
C LEU A 313 22.73 -26.72 -23.25
N PRO A 314 23.76 -27.26 -22.58
CA PRO A 314 23.83 -27.38 -21.13
C PRO A 314 24.01 -26.00 -20.49
N GLN A 315 23.43 -25.84 -19.29
CA GLN A 315 23.51 -24.61 -18.50
C GLN A 315 24.96 -24.23 -18.19
N PRO A 316 25.37 -22.95 -18.35
CA PRO A 316 26.68 -22.52 -17.89
C PRO A 316 26.74 -22.50 -16.36
N LEU A 317 27.77 -23.18 -15.87
CA LEU A 317 28.23 -23.24 -14.48
C LEU A 317 28.40 -21.84 -13.87
N HIS A 318 28.00 -21.72 -12.60
CA HIS A 318 28.30 -20.60 -11.72
C HIS A 318 29.81 -20.33 -11.63
N ALA A 319 30.22 -19.12 -11.98
CA ALA A 319 31.48 -18.53 -11.54
C ALA A 319 31.16 -17.30 -10.70
N ALA A 320 31.38 -17.41 -9.39
CA ALA A 320 31.34 -16.30 -8.46
C ALA A 320 32.55 -15.40 -8.73
N THR A 321 32.34 -14.24 -9.34
CA THR A 321 33.32 -13.15 -9.39
C THR A 321 32.65 -11.87 -8.93
N LEU A 322 33.07 -11.42 -7.74
CA LEU A 322 33.04 -10.05 -7.22
C LEU A 322 31.84 -9.18 -7.61
N ALA A 323 30.89 -9.13 -6.67
CA ALA A 323 29.71 -8.28 -6.66
C ALA A 323 30.08 -6.78 -6.78
N LEU A 324 30.00 -6.25 -7.99
CA LEU A 324 29.47 -4.92 -8.22
C LEU A 324 27.97 -4.97 -7.91
N ALA A 325 27.47 -3.98 -7.16
CA ALA A 325 26.09 -3.80 -6.68
C ALA A 325 25.00 -3.88 -7.78
N THR A 326 24.78 -5.07 -8.33
CA THR A 326 23.88 -5.36 -9.46
C THR A 326 22.76 -6.32 -9.08
N THR A 327 22.76 -6.82 -7.84
CA THR A 327 21.75 -7.73 -7.31
C THR A 327 20.65 -6.91 -6.64
N GLY A 328 19.42 -6.94 -7.18
CA GLY A 328 18.28 -6.26 -6.57
C GLY A 328 18.02 -6.66 -5.12
N VAL A 329 17.23 -5.86 -4.42
CA VAL A 329 16.85 -6.11 -3.02
C VAL A 329 15.66 -7.06 -3.00
N GLY A 330 15.82 -8.20 -2.32
CA GLY A 330 14.77 -9.23 -2.22
C GLY A 330 14.23 -9.41 -0.80
N GLY A 331 13.10 -10.11 -0.70
CA GLY A 331 12.48 -10.50 0.56
C GLY A 331 11.46 -11.62 0.37
N THR A 332 11.25 -12.44 1.40
CA THR A 332 10.24 -13.51 1.37
C THR A 332 8.96 -13.10 2.07
N THR A 333 7.81 -13.43 1.49
CA THR A 333 6.48 -13.05 2.00
C THR A 333 5.40 -14.05 1.60
N LYS A 334 4.25 -14.02 2.27
CA LYS A 334 3.04 -14.77 1.88
C LYS A 334 1.93 -13.88 1.34
N LYS A 335 2.10 -12.56 1.37
CA LYS A 335 1.09 -11.58 0.97
C LYS A 335 1.70 -10.59 -0.01
N PHE A 336 0.84 -10.03 -0.83
CA PHE A 336 1.22 -8.95 -1.74
C PHE A 336 0.54 -7.65 -1.34
N SER A 337 1.22 -6.55 -1.63
CA SER A 337 0.83 -5.17 -1.38
C SER A 337 1.73 -4.27 -2.24
N PRO A 338 1.74 -2.93 -2.05
CA PRO A 338 2.89 -2.14 -2.46
C PRO A 338 4.16 -2.64 -1.80
N PHE A 339 5.24 -2.71 -2.58
CA PHE A 339 6.60 -3.00 -2.15
C PHE A 339 7.51 -1.82 -2.45
N GLY A 340 8.46 -1.60 -1.55
CA GLY A 340 9.49 -0.59 -1.70
C GLY A 340 10.76 -0.99 -0.95
N ILE A 341 11.86 -0.36 -1.33
CA ILE A 341 13.12 -0.51 -0.60
C ILE A 341 13.12 0.50 0.55
N VAL A 342 13.49 0.04 1.74
CA VAL A 342 13.62 0.89 2.94
C VAL A 342 15.00 0.77 3.53
N ASP A 343 15.44 1.83 4.20
CA ASP A 343 16.62 1.82 5.07
C ASP A 343 16.21 1.61 6.52
N ILE A 344 16.57 0.46 7.11
CA ILE A 344 16.22 0.16 8.50
C ILE A 344 16.98 1.01 9.52
N SER A 345 18.08 1.65 9.12
CA SER A 345 18.87 2.52 9.99
C SER A 345 18.26 3.91 10.15
N SER A 346 17.25 4.25 9.33
CA SER A 346 16.63 5.57 9.32
C SER A 346 15.64 5.86 10.45
N ASN A 347 15.68 5.07 11.52
CA ASN A 347 14.77 5.13 12.67
C ASN A 347 15.58 5.48 13.94
N PRO A 348 15.18 6.46 14.76
CA PRO A 348 13.92 7.23 14.74
C PRO A 348 13.86 8.32 13.66
N ALA A 349 12.64 8.65 13.25
CA ALA A 349 12.33 9.82 12.44
C ALA A 349 12.45 11.13 13.25
N ASN A 350 12.41 12.27 12.57
CA ASN A 350 12.54 13.61 13.14
C ASN A 350 11.17 14.27 13.39
N LEU A 351 11.00 14.84 14.58
CA LEU A 351 9.84 15.67 14.94
C LEU A 351 10.28 17.14 15.10
N GLY A 352 9.70 18.04 14.30
CA GLY A 352 10.09 19.46 14.27
C GLY A 352 8.93 20.42 14.52
N PHE A 353 9.26 21.67 14.87
CA PHE A 353 8.31 22.78 14.90
C PHE A 353 7.94 23.21 13.48
N ASN A 354 6.72 23.74 13.30
CA ASN A 354 6.34 24.44 12.07
C ASN A 354 5.86 25.87 12.40
N PRO A 355 6.53 26.93 11.90
CA PRO A 355 7.72 26.90 11.04
C PRO A 355 8.98 26.35 11.75
N VAL A 356 9.92 25.79 10.98
CA VAL A 356 11.13 25.08 11.48
C VAL A 356 12.08 25.98 12.30
N ALA A 357 11.82 27.29 12.36
CA ALA A 357 12.66 28.29 13.03
C ALA A 357 12.67 28.23 14.57
N GLY A 358 11.91 27.34 15.21
CA GLY A 358 12.01 27.05 16.64
C GLY A 358 10.69 27.13 17.43
N PRO A 359 10.73 26.93 18.75
CA PRO A 359 9.54 27.03 19.61
C PRO A 359 8.96 28.45 19.61
N PHE A 360 7.64 28.54 19.76
CA PHE A 360 6.84 29.78 19.72
C PHE A 360 7.03 30.71 20.96
N GLY A 361 8.24 30.84 21.49
CA GLY A 361 8.53 31.50 22.78
C GLY A 361 8.16 32.99 22.88
N SER A 362 7.72 33.63 21.80
CA SER A 362 7.30 35.05 21.77
C SER A 362 5.78 35.26 21.62
N LEU A 363 4.95 34.21 21.72
CA LEU A 363 3.50 34.39 21.65
C LEU A 363 2.93 34.90 22.98
N ALA A 364 2.10 35.93 22.92
CA ALA A 364 1.39 36.45 24.07
C ALA A 364 -0.04 36.90 23.71
N ALA A 365 -0.95 36.76 24.66
CA ALA A 365 -2.33 37.26 24.59
C ALA A 365 -2.85 37.53 26.01
N VAL A 366 -4.04 38.11 26.15
CA VAL A 366 -4.76 38.16 27.45
C VAL A 366 -5.37 36.79 27.78
N PRO A 367 -5.71 36.49 29.05
CA PRO A 367 -6.47 35.31 29.41
C PRO A 367 -7.74 35.14 28.55
N GLY A 368 -7.96 33.94 28.02
CA GLY A 368 -9.04 33.62 27.07
C GLY A 368 -8.75 34.02 25.62
N GLY A 369 -7.72 34.84 25.37
CA GLY A 369 -7.29 35.27 24.04
C GLY A 369 -6.67 34.13 23.23
N SER A 370 -6.86 34.16 21.91
CA SER A 370 -6.28 33.20 20.99
C SER A 370 -4.89 33.62 20.52
N VAL A 371 -4.01 32.64 20.37
CA VAL A 371 -2.68 32.81 19.76
C VAL A 371 -2.58 31.99 18.47
N THR A 372 -1.50 32.16 17.72
CA THR A 372 -1.21 31.32 16.55
C THR A 372 -1.26 29.84 16.95
N ALA A 373 -2.09 29.08 16.24
CA ALA A 373 -2.30 27.67 16.54
C ALA A 373 -0.99 26.87 16.32
N PRO A 374 -0.57 26.05 17.29
CA PRO A 374 0.60 25.19 17.14
C PRO A 374 0.50 24.24 15.96
N SER A 375 1.64 24.00 15.32
CA SER A 375 1.79 22.93 14.33
C SER A 375 3.16 22.28 14.43
N VAL A 376 3.21 20.98 14.18
CA VAL A 376 4.44 20.19 14.11
C VAL A 376 4.64 19.67 12.70
N VAL A 377 5.90 19.42 12.37
CA VAL A 377 6.31 18.78 11.13
C VAL A 377 6.96 17.44 11.42
N LEU A 378 6.53 16.41 10.70
CA LEU A 378 7.06 15.06 10.81
C LEU A 378 7.89 14.77 9.57
N THR A 379 9.14 14.41 9.79
CA THR A 379 10.10 14.12 8.73
C THR A 379 10.85 12.85 9.03
N SER A 380 11.19 12.08 8.00
CA SER A 380 12.12 10.96 8.15
C SER A 380 13.54 11.47 8.48
N GLN A 381 14.50 10.55 8.67
CA GLN A 381 15.89 10.96 8.94
C GLN A 381 16.50 11.72 7.76
N LYS A 382 16.15 11.37 6.52
CA LYS A 382 16.58 12.09 5.30
C LYS A 382 15.83 13.40 5.05
N GLY A 383 14.76 13.67 5.80
CA GLY A 383 13.98 14.90 5.70
C GLY A 383 12.70 14.79 4.85
N ASP A 384 12.36 13.59 4.37
CA ASP A 384 11.11 13.37 3.63
C ASP A 384 9.90 13.55 4.54
N ARG A 385 8.82 14.15 4.02
CA ARG A 385 7.61 14.42 4.81
C ARG A 385 6.83 13.14 5.10
N ILE A 386 6.40 12.97 6.34
CA ILE A 386 5.63 11.80 6.79
C ILE A 386 4.14 12.16 6.89
N PRO A 387 3.31 11.74 5.92
CA PRO A 387 1.87 11.98 5.95
C PRO A 387 1.13 10.96 6.82
N ASN A 388 -0.15 11.24 7.09
CA ASN A 388 -1.10 10.32 7.72
C ASN A 388 -0.68 9.80 9.10
N TRP A 389 0.14 10.56 9.83
CA TRP A 389 0.58 10.19 11.17
C TRP A 389 -0.27 10.90 12.24
N PRO A 390 -0.86 10.17 13.20
CA PRO A 390 -1.62 10.78 14.28
C PRO A 390 -0.71 11.44 15.32
N VAL A 391 -0.97 12.72 15.59
CA VAL A 391 -0.30 13.52 16.63
C VAL A 391 -1.35 13.99 17.64
N THR A 392 -1.13 13.68 18.90
CA THR A 392 -1.99 14.12 19.99
C THR A 392 -1.44 15.41 20.59
N PHE A 393 -2.27 16.45 20.56
CA PHE A 393 -2.06 17.72 21.25
C PHE A 393 -2.80 17.74 22.58
N SER A 394 -2.12 18.15 23.63
CA SER A 394 -2.68 18.29 24.98
C SER A 394 -2.20 19.57 25.65
N VAL A 395 -3.07 20.20 26.43
CA VAL A 395 -2.69 21.34 27.27
C VAL A 395 -1.90 20.80 28.46
N ALA A 396 -0.65 21.22 28.60
CA ALA A 396 0.24 20.78 29.68
C ALA A 396 0.24 21.76 30.87
N SER A 397 0.04 23.07 30.63
CA SER A 397 -0.07 24.08 31.69
C SER A 397 -0.94 25.27 31.28
N GLY A 398 -1.42 26.04 32.27
CA GLY A 398 -2.10 27.32 32.08
C GLY A 398 -3.62 27.26 31.86
N ALA A 399 -4.21 26.06 31.79
CA ALA A 399 -5.65 25.84 31.67
C ALA A 399 -6.31 26.46 30.42
N GLY A 400 -5.53 26.66 29.35
CA GLY A 400 -6.04 27.07 28.05
C GLY A 400 -6.92 26.01 27.38
N THR A 401 -7.50 26.36 26.23
CA THR A 401 -8.31 25.44 25.41
C THR A 401 -7.70 25.29 24.03
N ILE A 402 -7.78 24.09 23.46
CA ILE A 402 -7.42 23.82 22.07
C ILE A 402 -8.70 23.43 21.31
N ASN A 403 -8.81 23.84 20.04
CA ASN A 403 -9.96 23.59 19.17
C ASN A 403 -11.33 23.81 19.85
N GLY A 404 -11.48 24.90 20.60
CA GLY A 404 -12.75 25.26 21.26
C GLY A 404 -13.11 24.45 22.50
N GLY A 405 -12.14 23.77 23.14
CA GLY A 405 -12.34 23.11 24.44
C GLY A 405 -12.26 21.58 24.43
N THR A 406 -11.99 20.98 23.26
CA THR A 406 -11.72 19.53 23.17
C THR A 406 -10.30 19.28 23.65
N VAL A 407 -10.07 18.50 24.71
CA VAL A 407 -8.71 18.17 25.19
C VAL A 407 -8.70 16.72 25.70
N PRO A 408 -7.77 15.85 25.24
CA PRO A 408 -6.78 16.05 24.17
C PRO A 408 -7.40 16.02 22.76
N VAL A 409 -6.67 16.54 21.76
CA VAL A 409 -7.06 16.48 20.34
C VAL A 409 -6.03 15.69 19.56
N THR A 410 -6.47 14.73 18.75
CA THR A 410 -5.60 14.03 17.81
C THR A 410 -5.81 14.56 16.40
N VAL A 411 -4.73 15.01 15.77
CA VAL A 411 -4.69 15.51 14.39
C VAL A 411 -3.82 14.57 13.56
N VAL A 412 -4.27 14.23 12.35
CA VAL A 412 -3.51 13.41 11.41
C VAL A 412 -2.69 14.33 10.50
N SER A 413 -1.40 14.04 10.29
CA SER A 413 -0.55 14.85 9.42
C SER A 413 -1.01 14.82 7.96
N GLY A 414 -0.94 15.97 7.29
CA GLY A 414 -1.28 16.11 5.87
C GLY A 414 -0.22 15.53 4.93
N PRO A 415 -0.43 15.60 3.60
CA PRO A 415 0.53 15.19 2.58
C PRO A 415 1.90 15.88 2.68
N ASP A 416 1.93 17.06 3.32
CA ASP A 416 3.12 17.88 3.60
C ASP A 416 3.81 17.51 4.92
N GLY A 417 3.32 16.49 5.63
CA GLY A 417 3.84 16.04 6.92
C GLY A 417 3.52 17.00 8.07
N LEU A 418 2.57 17.92 7.91
CA LEU A 418 2.17 18.86 8.94
C LEU A 418 0.95 18.37 9.71
N ALA A 419 1.04 18.38 11.04
CA ALA A 419 -0.11 18.21 11.93
C ALA A 419 -0.33 19.53 12.70
N SER A 420 -1.50 20.13 12.51
CA SER A 420 -1.80 21.50 12.97
C SER A 420 -3.06 21.56 13.79
N LEU A 421 -3.02 22.28 14.92
CA LEU A 421 -4.22 22.68 15.63
C LEU A 421 -5.01 23.73 14.84
N THR A 422 -6.32 23.79 15.05
CA THR A 422 -7.18 24.81 14.45
C THR A 422 -7.18 26.08 15.29
N SER A 423 -7.19 25.95 16.62
CA SER A 423 -7.11 27.09 17.53
C SER A 423 -6.44 26.73 18.86
N TRP A 424 -5.82 27.72 19.48
CA TRP A 424 -5.33 27.67 20.85
C TRP A 424 -5.64 28.98 21.56
N SER A 425 -6.44 28.91 22.62
CA SER A 425 -6.71 30.04 23.53
C SER A 425 -5.99 29.84 24.85
N LEU A 426 -5.33 30.89 25.33
CA LEU A 426 -4.60 30.87 26.59
C LEU A 426 -5.59 30.89 27.77
N GLY A 427 -5.25 30.20 28.86
CA GLY A 427 -6.07 30.20 30.07
C GLY A 427 -5.64 31.32 31.01
N ALA A 428 -5.33 30.98 32.27
CA ALA A 428 -4.95 31.95 33.28
C ALA A 428 -3.64 32.68 32.92
N ALA A 429 -3.45 33.86 33.52
CA ALA A 429 -2.24 34.66 33.40
C ALA A 429 -0.97 33.82 33.74
N GLY A 430 0.10 34.06 33.00
CA GLY A 430 1.35 33.30 33.09
C GLY A 430 1.59 32.36 31.91
N ILE A 431 2.54 31.43 32.08
CA ILE A 431 2.99 30.55 31.01
C ILE A 431 1.97 29.42 30.77
N ASN A 432 1.46 29.39 29.55
CA ASN A 432 0.57 28.36 29.03
C ASN A 432 1.37 27.46 28.08
N THR A 433 1.18 26.15 28.18
CA THR A 433 1.89 25.20 27.31
C THR A 433 0.97 24.16 26.70
N VAL A 434 1.27 23.80 25.45
CA VAL A 434 0.65 22.70 24.71
C VAL A 434 1.74 21.74 24.27
N THR A 435 1.55 20.45 24.49
CA THR A 435 2.47 19.40 24.03
C THR A 435 1.89 18.68 22.82
N ALA A 436 2.71 18.44 21.81
CA ALA A 436 2.40 17.60 20.66
C ALA A 436 3.20 16.29 20.75
N THR A 437 2.50 15.17 20.78
CA THR A 437 3.08 13.84 20.91
C THR A 437 2.61 12.96 19.74
N PRO A 438 3.50 12.57 18.82
CA PRO A 438 3.19 11.57 17.80
C PRO A 438 2.79 10.25 18.48
N ALA A 439 1.73 9.58 18.00
CA ALA A 439 1.29 8.33 18.62
C ALA A 439 2.39 7.26 18.49
N PRO A 440 2.83 6.59 19.56
CA PRO A 440 3.81 5.53 19.43
C PRO A 440 3.19 4.34 18.67
N VAL A 441 3.95 3.75 17.74
CA VAL A 441 3.59 2.46 17.15
C VAL A 441 4.44 1.39 17.82
N ALA A 442 3.86 0.73 18.83
CA ALA A 442 4.49 -0.39 19.52
C ALA A 442 4.42 -1.65 18.66
N GLN A 443 5.56 -2.14 18.18
CA GLN A 443 5.65 -3.41 17.44
C GLN A 443 6.95 -4.18 17.76
N ASN A 444 6.93 -5.50 17.50
CA ASN A 444 7.86 -6.50 18.02
C ASN A 444 9.35 -6.13 17.87
N PRO A 445 10.17 -6.30 18.93
CA PRO A 445 11.61 -6.22 18.77
C PRO A 445 12.11 -7.50 18.08
N ALA A 446 12.59 -7.38 16.84
CA ALA A 446 13.64 -8.25 16.32
C ALA A 446 14.44 -7.52 15.24
N GLU A 447 15.62 -7.03 15.61
CA GLU A 447 16.70 -6.63 14.69
C GLU A 447 17.55 -7.88 14.30
N PRO A 448 18.58 -7.75 13.46
CA PRO A 448 18.63 -8.06 12.03
C PRO A 448 18.95 -9.53 11.69
N ALA A 449 18.91 -10.45 12.66
CA ALA A 449 19.27 -11.87 12.48
C ALA A 449 18.07 -12.82 12.32
N SER A 450 16.85 -12.27 12.34
CA SER A 450 15.60 -13.01 12.24
C SER A 450 15.38 -13.50 10.80
N SER A 451 15.15 -14.81 10.63
CA SER A 451 14.60 -15.40 9.40
C SER A 451 13.17 -14.92 9.11
N ASP A 452 12.55 -14.25 10.07
CA ASP A 452 11.15 -13.87 10.03
C ASP A 452 11.02 -12.38 9.72
N PRO A 453 9.96 -11.98 8.99
CA PRO A 453 9.62 -10.59 8.80
C PRO A 453 9.46 -9.86 10.14
N TYR A 454 9.92 -8.61 10.21
CA TYR A 454 9.81 -7.77 11.39
C TYR A 454 9.15 -6.45 11.04
N ARG A 455 8.51 -5.81 12.02
CA ARG A 455 7.91 -4.50 11.83
C ARG A 455 8.64 -3.44 12.66
N PRO A 456 9.19 -2.38 12.03
CA PRO A 456 9.87 -1.31 12.75
C PRO A 456 8.93 -0.62 13.72
N ALA A 457 9.38 -0.37 14.94
CA ALA A 457 8.68 0.56 15.82
C ALA A 457 8.71 1.95 15.19
N GLY A 458 7.55 2.55 14.99
CA GLY A 458 7.49 3.94 14.53
C GLY A 458 7.89 4.86 15.67
N GLN A 459 9.10 5.44 15.57
CA GLN A 459 9.69 6.28 16.60
C GLN A 459 10.06 7.66 16.07
N PHE A 460 9.99 8.66 16.94
CA PHE A 460 10.34 10.05 16.67
C PHE A 460 11.33 10.57 17.70
N ALA A 461 12.27 11.38 17.24
CA ALA A 461 13.20 12.14 18.06
C ALA A 461 13.04 13.64 17.74
N PRO A 462 12.72 14.49 18.75
CA PRO A 462 12.25 14.11 20.08
C PRO A 462 10.89 13.39 20.04
N THR A 463 10.52 12.71 21.13
CA THR A 463 9.22 11.99 21.24
C THR A 463 8.02 12.91 21.43
N SER A 464 8.25 14.17 21.81
CA SER A 464 7.23 15.20 21.91
C SER A 464 7.85 16.59 21.74
N LEU A 465 7.04 17.55 21.33
CA LEU A 465 7.38 18.96 21.29
C LEU A 465 6.48 19.75 22.21
N THR A 466 7.04 20.79 22.84
CA THR A 466 6.29 21.69 23.72
C THR A 466 6.24 23.08 23.13
N PHE A 467 5.03 23.61 23.01
CA PHE A 467 4.72 24.97 22.62
C PHE A 467 4.44 25.77 23.88
N ALA A 468 4.94 27.00 23.96
CA ALA A 468 4.73 27.89 25.09
C ALA A 468 4.23 29.26 24.59
N ALA A 469 3.32 29.86 25.34
CA ALA A 469 2.82 31.21 25.14
C ALA A 469 2.52 31.84 26.50
N THR A 470 2.60 33.16 26.61
CA THR A 470 2.38 33.87 27.87
C THR A 470 1.06 34.61 27.85
N ALA A 471 0.17 34.27 28.78
CA ALA A 471 -1.01 35.08 29.04
C ALA A 471 -0.58 36.29 29.89
N ALA A 472 -0.57 37.48 29.30
CA ALA A 472 -0.31 38.70 30.04
C ALA A 472 -1.52 38.96 30.94
N GLY A 473 -1.32 39.01 32.26
CA GLY A 473 -2.39 39.34 33.19
C GLY A 473 -2.99 40.70 32.83
N GLU A 474 -4.31 40.78 32.81
CA GLU A 474 -5.00 42.06 32.81
C GLU A 474 -4.74 42.70 34.18
N ILE A 475 -4.12 43.87 34.20
CA ILE A 475 -4.15 44.70 35.40
C ILE A 475 -5.59 45.21 35.46
N ASP A 476 -6.41 44.58 36.31
CA ASP A 476 -7.72 45.11 36.69
C ASP A 476 -7.50 46.50 37.28
N TYR A 477 -7.60 47.53 36.45
CA TYR A 477 -7.62 48.89 36.93
C TYR A 477 -8.97 49.11 37.61
N LEU A 478 -9.00 48.86 38.91
CA LEU A 478 -10.11 49.25 39.77
C LEU A 478 -10.31 50.77 39.64
N THR A 479 -11.35 51.15 38.89
CA THR A 479 -11.98 52.48 38.82
C THR A 479 -11.14 53.62 38.23
N ALA A 480 -11.83 54.56 37.56
CA ALA A 480 -11.25 55.77 36.98
C ALA A 480 -10.30 56.48 37.97
N GLY A 481 -9.06 56.77 37.54
CA GLY A 481 -8.08 57.51 38.34
C GLY A 481 -6.64 56.98 38.35
N TYR A 482 -6.34 55.91 37.63
CA TYR A 482 -5.00 55.32 37.59
C TYR A 482 -3.99 56.22 36.86
N ARG A 483 -2.78 56.30 37.43
CA ARG A 483 -1.65 57.07 36.90
C ARG A 483 -0.56 56.08 36.47
N TYR A 484 -0.01 56.24 35.27
CA TYR A 484 1.10 55.41 34.77
C TYR A 484 2.25 56.29 34.25
N LEU A 485 3.48 55.75 34.32
CA LEU A 485 4.70 56.45 33.93
C LEU A 485 5.20 55.88 32.59
N ILE A 486 5.27 56.71 31.54
CA ILE A 486 5.58 56.25 30.16
C ILE A 486 7.10 56.08 29.92
N SER A 487 7.96 56.51 30.84
CA SER A 487 9.41 56.40 30.62
C SER A 487 10.20 56.24 31.92
N ASN A 488 11.07 55.25 31.94
CA ASN A 488 12.02 54.92 33.00
C ASN A 488 13.38 55.61 32.83
N THR A 489 13.54 56.55 31.89
CA THR A 489 14.88 57.07 31.61
C THR A 489 15.43 58.08 32.61
N ASP A 490 14.65 58.63 33.56
CA ASP A 490 15.23 59.69 34.41
C ASP A 490 14.68 59.95 35.82
N ARG A 491 13.88 59.08 36.46
CA ARG A 491 13.49 59.32 37.87
C ARG A 491 13.46 58.06 38.75
N VAL A 492 14.41 58.02 39.67
CA VAL A 492 14.49 57.11 40.81
C VAL A 492 13.36 57.48 41.79
N PHE A 493 12.64 56.49 42.35
CA PHE A 493 11.75 56.73 43.49
C PHE A 493 12.55 57.50 44.57
N PRO A 494 12.04 58.64 45.09
CA PRO A 494 12.73 59.36 46.15
C PRO A 494 13.00 58.38 47.31
N VAL A 495 14.26 58.32 47.76
CA VAL A 495 14.66 57.41 48.83
C VAL A 495 13.82 57.72 50.08
N GLY A 496 13.02 56.75 50.52
CA GLY A 496 12.15 56.86 51.69
C GLY A 496 10.64 56.94 51.39
N VAL A 497 10.23 56.90 50.13
CA VAL A 497 8.81 56.86 49.72
C VAL A 497 8.44 55.45 49.29
N VAL A 498 7.51 54.83 50.02
CA VAL A 498 7.10 53.41 49.79
C VAL A 498 5.72 53.29 49.16
N ASN A 499 4.87 54.32 49.31
CA ASN A 499 3.52 54.35 48.74
C ASN A 499 3.21 55.69 48.06
N PHE A 500 2.24 55.70 47.16
CA PHE A 500 1.77 56.90 46.45
C PHE A 500 1.16 57.97 47.39
N ASP A 501 0.79 57.58 48.61
CA ASP A 501 0.17 58.46 49.61
C ASP A 501 1.19 59.10 50.57
N ASP A 502 2.49 58.83 50.41
CA ASP A 502 3.51 59.37 51.30
C ASP A 502 3.68 60.90 51.12
N PRO A 503 3.73 61.67 52.22
CA PRO A 503 3.89 63.12 52.18
C PRO A 503 5.29 63.47 51.65
N GLY A 504 5.36 63.82 50.37
CA GLY A 504 6.60 64.07 49.64
C GLY A 504 6.62 63.48 48.23
N TYR A 505 5.65 62.64 47.88
CA TYR A 505 5.47 62.13 46.53
C TYR A 505 5.14 63.28 45.56
N GLN A 506 6.05 63.57 44.63
CA GLN A 506 5.83 64.57 43.57
C GLN A 506 5.33 63.90 42.29
N ASP A 507 4.12 64.24 41.87
CA ASP A 507 3.43 63.70 40.69
C ASP A 507 3.72 64.48 39.40
N THR A 508 4.65 65.44 39.44
CA THR A 508 5.03 66.25 38.28
C THR A 508 5.64 65.39 37.17
N GLY A 509 4.87 65.17 36.10
CA GLY A 509 5.26 64.38 34.91
C GLY A 509 4.44 63.11 34.68
N TRP A 510 3.52 62.77 35.59
CA TRP A 510 2.56 61.68 35.39
C TRP A 510 1.38 62.17 34.57
N LEU A 511 0.98 61.43 33.54
CA LEU A 511 -0.22 61.73 32.75
C LEU A 511 -1.43 61.09 33.41
N THR A 512 -2.48 61.87 33.64
CA THR A 512 -3.81 61.36 33.98
C THR A 512 -4.54 61.07 32.68
N GLY A 513 -4.62 59.80 32.29
CA GLY A 513 -5.39 59.37 31.13
C GLY A 513 -6.83 59.06 31.51
N ASN A 514 -7.80 59.70 30.85
CA ASN A 514 -9.22 59.30 30.90
C ASN A 514 -9.60 58.30 29.79
N ALA A 515 -8.64 57.92 28.94
CA ALA A 515 -8.85 57.00 27.82
C ALA A 515 -8.17 55.66 28.12
N ALA A 516 -8.83 54.57 27.73
CA ALA A 516 -8.25 53.23 27.77
C ALA A 516 -6.96 53.22 26.94
N PHE A 517 -5.85 52.84 27.57
CA PHE A 517 -4.63 52.48 26.86
C PHE A 517 -4.84 51.06 26.33
N GLY A 518 -4.85 50.92 25.01
CA GLY A 518 -4.95 49.65 24.30
C GLY A 518 -3.59 49.14 23.85
#